data_AF-A0A1V6IXS2-F1
#
_entry.id   AF-A0A1V6IXS2-F1
#
_cell.length_a   1.000
_cell.length_b   1.000
_cell.length_c   1.000
_cell.angle_alpha   90.00
_cell.angle_beta   90.00
_cell.angle_gamma   90.00
#
_symmetry.space_group_name_H-M   'P 1'
#
loop_
_entity.id
_entity.type
_entity.pdbx_description
1 polymer ?
#
loop_
_entity_poly.entity_id
_entity_poly.type
_entity_poly.pdbx_seq_one_letter_code
_entity_poly.pdbx_strand_id
1 'polypeptide(L)'
;MNDKEISKLIWSNEAALKENFLLTVEALKIQNTILEYLNSVLDVNSLLGLRLRKITSNAKPDTWWSNDAGFPTDNAWQKIEKYVNIFQQYLAEKTIKKRISDDQFFIESRIQGEDQHILVGKRDGSGSKAHIVIDGVTGEIRIEDNQRAPEEVTERIETIIKLPNGKLIKTTREILEFIADE
;
A
#
# COMPACT_ATOMS: atom_id res chain seq x y z
N MET A 1 -12.91 -13.21 -4.34
CA MET A 1 -12.96 -12.52 -3.03
C MET A 1 -12.85 -11.02 -3.26
N ASN A 2 -13.37 -10.20 -2.35
CA ASN A 2 -13.23 -8.75 -2.34
C ASN A 2 -12.26 -8.26 -1.24
N ASP A 3 -11.95 -6.96 -1.24
CA ASP A 3 -11.02 -6.30 -0.30
C ASP A 3 -11.34 -6.62 1.18
N LYS A 4 -12.63 -6.66 1.54
CA LYS A 4 -13.08 -6.92 2.92
C LYS A 4 -12.89 -8.39 3.30
N GLU A 5 -13.15 -9.30 2.37
CA GLU A 5 -12.96 -10.73 2.56
C GLU A 5 -11.48 -11.09 2.73
N ILE A 6 -10.59 -10.49 1.93
CA ILE A 6 -9.14 -10.69 2.03
C ILE A 6 -8.60 -10.08 3.32
N SER A 7 -9.05 -8.87 3.68
CA SER A 7 -8.69 -8.28 4.97
C SER A 7 -9.12 -9.18 6.14
N LYS A 8 -10.35 -9.72 6.10
CA LYS A 8 -10.83 -10.64 7.13
C LYS A 8 -9.96 -11.89 7.18
N LEU A 9 -9.65 -12.51 6.04
CA LEU A 9 -8.81 -13.70 5.95
C LEU A 9 -7.43 -13.48 6.61
N ILE A 10 -6.76 -12.37 6.30
CA ILE A 10 -5.45 -12.04 6.86
C ILE A 10 -5.56 -11.83 8.38
N TRP A 11 -6.41 -10.90 8.81
CA TRP A 11 -6.42 -10.43 10.19
C TRP A 11 -7.08 -11.41 11.17
N SER A 12 -7.99 -12.28 10.71
CA SER A 12 -8.53 -13.34 11.57
C SER A 12 -7.53 -14.47 11.82
N ASN A 13 -6.47 -14.58 11.00
CA ASN A 13 -5.47 -15.64 11.10
C ASN A 13 -4.10 -15.14 11.56
N GLU A 14 -3.90 -13.83 11.73
CA GLU A 14 -2.59 -13.23 12.04
C GLU A 14 -1.91 -13.86 13.25
N ALA A 15 -2.61 -13.98 14.39
CA ALA A 15 -2.05 -14.58 15.60
C ALA A 15 -1.69 -16.06 15.38
N ALA A 16 -2.58 -16.83 14.76
CA ALA A 16 -2.35 -18.24 14.46
C ALA A 16 -1.16 -18.46 13.50
N LEU A 17 -0.94 -17.54 12.56
CA LEU A 17 0.21 -17.55 11.65
C LEU A 17 1.51 -17.13 12.33
N LYS A 18 1.45 -16.16 13.26
CA LYS A 18 2.63 -15.73 14.04
C LYS A 18 3.10 -16.80 15.03
N GLU A 19 2.16 -17.57 15.57
CA GLU A 19 2.42 -18.64 16.56
C GLU A 19 2.50 -20.05 15.93
N ASN A 20 2.44 -20.15 14.59
CA ASN A 20 2.46 -21.43 13.85
C ASN A 20 1.39 -22.44 14.31
N PHE A 21 0.21 -21.96 14.71
CA PHE A 21 -0.92 -22.80 15.11
C PHE A 21 -1.75 -23.34 13.95
N LEU A 22 -1.45 -22.91 12.72
CA LEU A 22 -2.05 -23.48 11.51
C LEU A 22 -1.14 -24.57 10.94
N LEU A 23 -1.75 -25.62 10.38
CA LEU A 23 -1.01 -26.58 9.58
C LEU A 23 -0.37 -25.87 8.39
N THR A 24 0.76 -26.38 7.91
CA THR A 24 1.45 -25.83 6.73
C THR A 24 0.53 -25.72 5.53
N VAL A 25 -0.36 -26.69 5.32
CA VAL A 25 -1.35 -26.69 4.23
C VAL A 25 -2.38 -25.56 4.38
N GLU A 26 -2.76 -25.20 5.60
CA GLU A 26 -3.71 -24.12 5.89
C GLU A 26 -3.04 -22.76 5.69
N ALA A 27 -1.82 -22.59 6.20
CA ALA A 27 -1.03 -21.38 6.00
C ALA A 27 -0.72 -21.13 4.51
N LEU A 28 -0.35 -22.18 3.77
CA LEU A 28 -0.13 -22.11 2.32
C LEU A 28 -1.42 -21.75 1.57
N LYS A 29 -2.57 -22.26 2.00
CA LYS A 29 -3.87 -21.90 1.41
C LYS A 29 -4.16 -20.40 1.60
N ILE A 30 -3.86 -19.84 2.77
CA ILE A 30 -4.00 -18.40 3.02
C ILE A 30 -3.07 -17.61 2.08
N GLN A 31 -1.79 -18.00 2.00
CA GLN A 31 -0.83 -17.35 1.08
C GLN A 31 -1.33 -17.35 -0.37
N ASN A 32 -1.73 -18.51 -0.87
CA ASN A 32 -2.20 -18.67 -2.26
C ASN A 32 -3.46 -17.84 -2.52
N THR A 33 -4.36 -17.77 -1.55
CA THR A 33 -5.58 -16.96 -1.66
C THR A 33 -5.26 -15.46 -1.75
N ILE A 34 -4.31 -14.97 -0.95
CA ILE A 34 -3.84 -13.58 -1.02
C ILE A 34 -3.19 -13.32 -2.38
N LEU A 35 -2.32 -14.23 -2.83
CA LEU A 35 -1.59 -14.12 -4.09
C LEU A 35 -2.53 -14.11 -5.31
N GLU A 36 -3.48 -15.04 -5.38
CA GLU A 36 -4.51 -15.11 -6.44
C GLU A 36 -5.31 -13.81 -6.50
N TYR A 37 -5.73 -13.31 -5.34
CA TYR A 37 -6.45 -12.05 -5.27
C TYR A 37 -5.60 -10.88 -5.78
N LEU A 38 -4.34 -10.74 -5.33
CA LEU A 38 -3.45 -9.67 -5.78
C LEU A 38 -3.20 -9.74 -7.29
N ASN A 39 -2.98 -10.93 -7.85
CA ASN A 39 -2.86 -11.11 -9.30
C ASN A 39 -4.13 -10.70 -10.07
N SER A 40 -5.31 -10.78 -9.44
CA SER A 40 -6.58 -10.41 -10.08
C SER A 40 -6.89 -8.92 -10.05
N VAL A 41 -6.33 -8.16 -9.10
CA VAL A 41 -6.67 -6.73 -8.90
C VAL A 41 -5.55 -5.76 -9.27
N LEU A 42 -4.30 -6.22 -9.30
CA LEU A 42 -3.16 -5.39 -9.65
C LEU A 42 -2.94 -5.39 -11.16
N ASP A 43 -2.75 -4.19 -11.71
CA ASP A 43 -2.19 -4.05 -13.05
C ASP A 43 -0.75 -4.55 -13.04
N VAL A 44 -0.42 -5.47 -13.95
CA VAL A 44 0.92 -6.09 -14.08
C VAL A 44 2.03 -5.06 -14.31
N ASN A 45 1.70 -3.90 -14.88
CA ASN A 45 2.63 -2.81 -15.15
C ASN A 45 2.70 -1.76 -14.02
N SER A 46 1.81 -1.85 -13.02
CA SER A 46 1.87 -0.98 -11.83
C SER A 46 3.05 -1.33 -10.93
N LEU A 47 3.49 -0.40 -10.07
CA LEU A 47 4.58 -0.65 -9.11
C LEU A 47 4.29 -1.86 -8.22
N LEU A 48 3.05 -1.96 -7.73
CA LEU A 48 2.60 -3.08 -6.92
C LEU A 48 2.59 -4.39 -7.71
N GLY A 49 2.17 -4.37 -8.98
CA GLY A 49 2.23 -5.54 -9.87
C GLY A 49 3.67 -6.00 -10.14
N LEU A 50 4.58 -5.06 -10.40
CA LEU A 50 6.01 -5.34 -10.57
C LEU A 50 6.67 -5.86 -9.30
N ARG A 51 6.33 -5.30 -8.13
CA ARG A 51 6.77 -5.80 -6.81
C ARG A 51 6.27 -7.22 -6.58
N LEU A 52 4.99 -7.49 -6.86
CA LEU A 52 4.41 -8.83 -6.76
C LEU A 52 5.14 -9.82 -7.66
N ARG A 53 5.40 -9.43 -8.92
CA ARG A 53 6.16 -10.23 -9.87
C ARG A 53 7.58 -10.50 -9.36
N LYS A 54 8.29 -9.51 -8.83
CA LYS A 54 9.65 -9.66 -8.28
C LYS A 54 9.71 -10.70 -7.15
N ILE A 55 8.71 -10.70 -6.26
CA ILE A 55 8.70 -11.65 -5.13
C ILE A 55 8.22 -13.05 -5.52
N THR A 56 7.46 -13.21 -6.61
CA THR A 56 6.97 -14.49 -7.11
C THR A 56 7.85 -15.09 -8.20
N SER A 57 8.66 -14.28 -8.89
CA SER A 57 9.58 -14.72 -9.95
C SER A 57 10.91 -15.27 -9.44
N ASN A 58 11.16 -15.20 -8.13
CA ASN A 58 12.42 -15.65 -7.54
C ASN A 58 12.68 -17.14 -7.84
N ALA A 59 13.88 -17.44 -8.33
CA ALA A 59 14.34 -18.79 -8.71
C ALA A 59 14.37 -19.80 -7.55
N LYS A 60 14.16 -19.35 -6.31
CA LYS A 60 13.91 -20.19 -5.14
C LYS A 60 12.55 -19.81 -4.57
N PRO A 61 11.49 -20.62 -4.80
CA PRO A 61 10.21 -20.39 -4.15
C PRO A 61 10.38 -20.41 -2.63
N ASP A 62 9.60 -19.62 -1.90
CA ASP A 62 9.53 -19.73 -0.44
C ASP A 62 9.12 -21.16 -0.10
N THR A 63 10.12 -21.96 0.29
CA THR A 63 9.86 -23.36 0.56
C THR A 63 9.19 -23.44 1.92
N TRP A 64 8.05 -24.12 1.97
CA TRP A 64 7.34 -24.41 3.20
C TRP A 64 7.77 -25.76 3.72
N TRP A 65 8.32 -25.78 4.93
CA TRP A 65 8.73 -26.99 5.63
C TRP A 65 7.78 -27.25 6.78
N SER A 66 7.45 -28.53 6.99
CA SER A 66 6.60 -28.99 8.08
C SER A 66 7.39 -29.84 9.04
N ASN A 67 7.07 -29.76 10.34
CA ASN A 67 7.46 -30.77 11.31
C ASN A 67 6.62 -32.05 11.14
N ASP A 68 6.92 -33.08 11.93
CA ASP A 68 6.21 -34.38 11.89
C ASP A 68 4.70 -34.26 12.18
N ALA A 69 4.28 -33.20 12.89
CA ALA A 69 2.88 -32.91 13.19
C ALA A 69 2.19 -32.07 12.10
N GLY A 70 2.89 -31.72 11.01
CA GLY A 70 2.34 -30.98 9.88
C GLY A 70 2.29 -29.46 10.05
N PHE A 71 2.91 -28.92 11.10
CA PHE A 71 2.99 -27.47 11.35
C PHE A 71 4.26 -26.86 10.75
N PRO A 72 4.25 -25.57 10.36
CA PRO A 72 5.41 -24.89 9.82
C PRO A 72 6.62 -24.94 10.75
N THR A 73 7.80 -25.26 10.22
CA THR A 73 9.06 -25.18 10.98
C THR A 73 9.57 -23.75 11.12
N ASP A 74 9.28 -22.91 10.12
CA ASP A 74 9.61 -21.50 10.09
C ASP A 74 8.38 -20.66 10.46
N ASN A 75 8.57 -19.39 10.78
CA ASN A 75 7.47 -18.47 11.06
C ASN A 75 6.56 -18.29 9.81
N ALA A 76 5.32 -18.74 9.88
CA ALA A 76 4.38 -18.69 8.77
C ALA A 76 3.99 -17.26 8.38
N TRP A 77 3.90 -16.35 9.37
CA TRP A 77 3.64 -14.93 9.12
C TRP A 77 4.72 -14.30 8.23
N GLN A 78 6.00 -14.51 8.53
CA GLN A 78 7.11 -13.96 7.74
C GLN A 78 7.07 -14.39 6.27
N LYS A 79 6.64 -15.62 5.99
CA LYS A 79 6.49 -16.12 4.60
C LYS A 79 5.36 -15.39 3.84
N ILE A 80 4.31 -14.95 4.54
CA ILE A 80 3.18 -14.27 3.89
C ILE A 80 3.24 -12.74 3.95
N GLU A 81 4.02 -12.18 4.87
CA GLU A 81 4.05 -10.74 5.20
C GLU A 81 4.31 -9.88 3.97
N LYS A 82 5.20 -10.32 3.07
CA LYS A 82 5.49 -9.60 1.81
C LYS A 82 4.25 -9.42 0.93
N TYR A 83 3.32 -10.38 0.90
CA TYR A 83 2.06 -10.26 0.15
C TYR A 83 1.07 -9.37 0.89
N VAL A 84 1.02 -9.49 2.22
CA VAL A 84 0.20 -8.62 3.08
C VAL A 84 0.58 -7.15 2.91
N ASN A 85 1.88 -6.85 2.86
CA ASN A 85 2.38 -5.49 2.64
C ASN A 85 1.95 -4.92 1.28
N ILE A 86 2.01 -5.72 0.22
CA ILE A 86 1.51 -5.31 -1.12
C ILE A 86 0.00 -5.06 -1.07
N PHE A 87 -0.76 -5.92 -0.39
CA PHE A 87 -2.21 -5.74 -0.23
C PHE A 87 -2.55 -4.45 0.52
N GLN A 88 -1.86 -4.14 1.61
CA GLN A 88 -2.05 -2.90 2.35
C GLN A 88 -1.75 -1.65 1.49
N GLN A 89 -0.67 -1.68 0.71
CA GLN A 89 -0.34 -0.60 -0.22
C GLN A 89 -1.42 -0.43 -1.30
N TYR A 90 -1.95 -1.53 -1.84
CA TYR A 90 -3.06 -1.50 -2.79
C TYR A 90 -4.32 -0.82 -2.20
N LEU A 91 -4.70 -1.15 -0.96
CA LEU A 91 -5.83 -0.51 -0.30
C LEU A 91 -5.60 0.99 -0.08
N ALA A 92 -4.38 1.38 0.28
CA ALA A 92 -4.01 2.78 0.43
C ALA A 92 -4.12 3.53 -0.91
N GLU A 93 -3.51 3.01 -1.98
CA GLU A 93 -3.60 3.60 -3.33
C GLU A 93 -5.05 3.73 -3.80
N LYS A 94 -5.87 2.69 -3.61
CA LYS A 94 -7.28 2.69 -4.00
C LYS A 94 -8.08 3.74 -3.23
N THR A 95 -7.78 3.93 -1.94
CA THR A 95 -8.43 4.94 -1.10
C THR A 95 -8.04 6.35 -1.54
N ILE A 96 -6.75 6.58 -1.82
CA ILE A 96 -6.23 7.85 -2.33
C ILE A 96 -6.89 8.17 -3.69
N LYS A 97 -6.88 7.21 -4.61
CA LYS A 97 -7.53 7.35 -5.93
C LYS A 97 -9.01 7.70 -5.79
N LYS A 98 -9.74 7.02 -4.92
CA LYS A 98 -11.17 7.31 -4.69
C LYS A 98 -11.39 8.71 -4.13
N ARG A 99 -10.62 9.13 -3.11
CA ARG A 99 -10.77 10.45 -2.48
C ARG A 99 -10.48 11.62 -3.40
N ILE A 100 -9.56 11.43 -4.34
CA ILE A 100 -9.14 12.49 -5.26
C ILE A 100 -9.97 12.46 -6.57
N SER A 101 -10.54 11.30 -6.94
CA SER A 101 -11.32 11.16 -8.17
C SER A 101 -12.78 11.62 -8.08
N ASP A 102 -13.27 12.09 -6.93
CA ASP A 102 -14.62 12.65 -6.77
C ASP A 102 -14.74 14.09 -7.37
N ASP A 103 -14.58 14.17 -8.69
CA ASP A 103 -15.10 15.21 -9.61
C ASP A 103 -14.28 16.47 -9.96
N GLN A 104 -13.10 16.75 -9.35
CA GLN A 104 -12.31 17.94 -9.75
C GLN A 104 -10.85 17.68 -10.13
N PHE A 105 -10.31 16.52 -9.76
CA PHE A 105 -8.87 16.25 -9.88
C PHE A 105 -8.59 14.96 -10.66
N PHE A 106 -7.47 14.94 -11.38
CA PHE A 106 -6.90 13.75 -12.00
C PHE A 106 -5.67 13.31 -11.22
N ILE A 107 -5.37 12.02 -11.28
CA ILE A 107 -4.16 11.44 -10.71
C ILE A 107 -3.45 10.64 -11.78
N GLU A 108 -2.16 10.89 -11.94
CA GLU A 108 -1.27 10.03 -12.69
C GLU A 108 -0.19 9.48 -11.77
N SER A 109 0.03 8.18 -11.79
CA SER A 109 1.15 7.55 -11.08
C SER A 109 2.15 7.07 -12.12
N ARG A 110 3.42 7.45 -11.97
CA ARG A 110 4.52 7.05 -12.84
C ARG A 110 5.69 6.57 -11.99
N ILE A 111 6.46 5.63 -12.51
CA ILE A 111 7.67 5.11 -11.85
C ILE A 111 8.86 5.68 -12.59
N GLN A 112 9.81 6.22 -11.85
CA GLN A 112 11.09 6.70 -12.39
C GLN A 112 12.20 6.27 -11.44
N GLY A 113 12.96 5.24 -11.85
CA GLY A 113 13.93 4.60 -10.96
C GLY A 113 13.24 3.77 -9.86
N GLU A 114 13.64 3.97 -8.60
CA GLU A 114 13.02 3.32 -7.44
C GLU A 114 11.82 4.10 -6.88
N ASP A 115 11.65 5.36 -7.31
CA ASP A 115 10.66 6.27 -6.76
C ASP A 115 9.29 6.17 -7.44
N GLN A 116 8.24 6.44 -6.66
CA GLN A 116 6.87 6.54 -7.15
C GLN A 116 6.47 8.01 -7.23
N HIS A 117 6.26 8.49 -8.46
CA HIS A 117 5.79 9.84 -8.73
C HIS A 117 4.27 9.82 -8.87
N ILE A 118 3.58 10.60 -8.05
CA ILE A 118 2.14 10.82 -8.09
C ILE A 118 1.89 12.27 -8.48
N LEU A 119 1.27 12.48 -9.63
CA LEU A 119 0.84 13.78 -10.11
C LEU A 119 -0.63 13.95 -9.80
N VAL A 120 -1.00 15.03 -9.12
CA VAL A 120 -2.39 15.38 -8.81
C VAL A 120 -2.68 16.75 -9.41
N GLY A 121 -3.61 16.85 -10.35
CA GLY A 121 -3.95 18.13 -10.99
C GLY A 121 -5.44 18.33 -11.16
N LYS A 122 -5.87 19.57 -11.40
CA LYS A 122 -7.28 19.87 -11.69
C LYS A 122 -7.65 19.40 -13.10
N ARG A 123 -8.85 18.84 -13.27
CA ARG A 123 -9.42 18.45 -14.59
C ARG A 123 -10.04 19.63 -15.35
N ASP A 124 -9.66 20.86 -15.01
CA ASP A 124 -10.16 22.10 -15.60
C ASP A 124 -9.28 22.62 -16.75
N GLY A 125 -8.18 21.93 -17.06
CA GLY A 125 -7.23 22.33 -18.11
C GLY A 125 -6.26 23.45 -17.69
N SER A 126 -6.26 23.86 -16.41
CA SER A 126 -5.39 24.93 -15.90
C SER A 126 -3.89 24.59 -15.92
N GLY A 127 -3.54 23.31 -16.02
CA GLY A 127 -2.15 22.84 -15.97
C GLY A 127 -1.55 22.79 -14.56
N SER A 128 -2.25 23.28 -13.54
CA SER A 128 -1.83 23.24 -12.14
C SER A 128 -1.83 21.80 -11.61
N LYS A 129 -0.67 21.33 -11.17
CA LYS A 129 -0.47 19.97 -10.67
C LYS A 129 0.50 19.96 -9.48
N ALA A 130 0.15 19.23 -8.43
CA ALA A 130 1.07 18.81 -7.40
C ALA A 130 1.86 17.60 -7.89
N HIS A 131 3.17 17.60 -7.71
CA HIS A 131 4.02 16.43 -7.99
C HIS A 131 4.55 15.88 -6.67
N ILE A 132 4.00 14.75 -6.26
CA ILE A 132 4.39 14.03 -5.05
C ILE A 132 5.35 12.92 -5.47
N VAL A 133 6.46 12.77 -4.76
CA VAL A 133 7.44 11.71 -4.97
C VAL A 133 7.55 10.91 -3.69
N ILE A 134 7.36 9.60 -3.80
CA ILE A 134 7.59 8.67 -2.71
C ILE A 134 8.90 7.97 -2.99
N ASP A 135 9.87 8.19 -2.12
CA ASP A 135 11.19 7.57 -2.19
C ASP A 135 11.06 6.05 -2.08
N GLY A 136 11.62 5.34 -3.05
CA GLY A 136 11.51 3.89 -3.15
C GLY A 136 12.19 3.11 -2.03
N VAL A 137 13.14 3.75 -1.34
CA VAL A 137 14.05 3.12 -0.38
C VAL A 137 13.68 3.51 1.04
N THR A 138 13.42 4.79 1.28
CA THR A 138 13.16 5.34 2.62
C THR A 138 11.67 5.48 2.91
N GLY A 139 10.82 5.51 1.88
CA GLY A 139 9.39 5.83 2.01
C GLY A 139 9.12 7.30 2.30
N GLU A 140 10.14 8.16 2.23
CA GLU A 140 10.01 9.61 2.35
C GLU A 140 9.07 10.16 1.26
N ILE A 141 8.17 11.06 1.64
CA ILE A 141 7.23 11.70 0.71
C ILE A 141 7.69 13.14 0.50
N ARG A 142 8.15 13.45 -0.72
CA ARG A 142 8.58 14.77 -1.17
C ARG A 142 7.52 15.38 -2.09
N ILE A 143 7.39 16.70 -2.09
CA ILE A 143 6.59 17.42 -3.09
C ILE A 143 7.59 18.20 -3.94
N GLU A 144 7.75 17.82 -5.20
CA GLU A 144 8.66 18.49 -6.14
C GLU A 144 7.89 19.62 -6.83
N ASP A 145 8.36 20.85 -6.71
CA ASP A 145 7.66 22.01 -7.27
C ASP A 145 8.55 22.81 -8.23
N ASN A 146 8.18 22.77 -9.52
CA ASN A 146 8.64 23.73 -10.52
C ASN A 146 7.49 24.64 -10.98
N GLN A 147 6.26 24.51 -10.46
CA GLN A 147 5.10 25.29 -10.88
C GLN A 147 4.07 25.45 -9.75
N ARG A 148 4.27 26.52 -8.96
CA ARG A 148 3.35 27.12 -7.97
C ARG A 148 2.77 26.14 -6.93
N ALA A 149 3.13 26.39 -5.67
CA ALA A 149 2.60 25.70 -4.49
C ALA A 149 1.07 25.58 -4.59
N PRO A 150 0.53 24.35 -4.66
CA PRO A 150 -0.90 24.15 -4.83
C PRO A 150 -1.56 24.24 -3.45
N GLU A 151 -1.58 25.44 -2.89
CA GLU A 151 -2.02 25.75 -1.53
C GLU A 151 -3.38 25.09 -1.22
N GLU A 152 -4.35 25.19 -2.13
CA GLU A 152 -5.69 24.55 -2.04
C GLU A 152 -5.67 23.00 -1.98
N VAL A 153 -4.64 22.36 -2.54
CA VAL A 153 -4.48 20.90 -2.56
C VAL A 153 -3.76 20.45 -1.29
N THR A 154 -2.75 21.19 -0.84
CA THR A 154 -2.02 20.94 0.41
C THR A 154 -2.88 21.15 1.66
N GLU A 155 -3.82 22.11 1.65
CA GLU A 155 -4.80 22.32 2.72
C GLU A 155 -5.72 21.12 2.96
N ARG A 156 -5.91 20.26 1.95
CA ARG A 156 -6.85 19.13 1.99
C ARG A 156 -6.20 17.79 2.32
N ILE A 157 -4.91 17.75 2.65
CA ILE A 157 -4.23 16.52 3.04
C ILE A 157 -4.63 16.14 4.47
N GLU A 158 -5.74 15.42 4.58
CA GLU A 158 -6.18 14.83 5.83
C GLU A 158 -5.46 13.49 6.06
N THR A 159 -4.64 13.43 7.11
CA THR A 159 -4.10 12.15 7.59
C THR A 159 -5.02 11.61 8.68
N ILE A 160 -5.58 10.42 8.45
CA ILE A 160 -6.41 9.73 9.43
C ILE A 160 -5.62 8.52 9.92
N ILE A 161 -5.16 8.58 11.17
CA ILE A 161 -4.50 7.47 11.85
C ILE A 161 -5.56 6.69 12.61
N LYS A 162 -5.75 5.42 12.28
CA LYS A 162 -6.67 4.54 12.99
C LYS A 162 -5.91 3.73 14.02
N LEU A 163 -6.25 3.93 15.30
CA LEU A 163 -5.65 3.18 16.41
C LEU A 163 -6.29 1.79 16.55
N PRO A 164 -5.57 0.80 17.14
CA PRO A 164 -6.09 -0.55 17.36
C PRO A 164 -7.38 -0.63 18.20
N ASN A 165 -7.62 0.36 19.06
CA ASN A 165 -8.84 0.48 19.87
C ASN A 165 -10.04 1.08 19.11
N GLY A 166 -9.91 1.28 17.78
CA GLY A 166 -10.95 1.83 16.94
C GLY A 166 -11.05 3.36 16.98
N LYS A 167 -10.26 4.06 17.80
CA LYS A 167 -10.19 5.52 17.78
C LYS A 167 -9.56 5.99 16.47
N LEU A 168 -10.16 7.00 15.88
CA LEU A 168 -9.63 7.69 14.72
C LEU A 168 -8.97 8.98 15.21
N ILE A 169 -7.67 9.10 14.99
CA ILE A 169 -6.97 10.38 15.11
C ILE A 169 -7.06 11.04 13.74
N LYS A 170 -7.88 12.08 13.65
CA LYS A 170 -7.88 12.98 12.51
C LYS A 170 -6.80 14.02 12.78
N THR A 171 -5.71 13.97 12.02
CA THR A 171 -4.79 15.10 11.98
C THR A 171 -5.19 15.95 10.78
N THR A 172 -6.01 16.96 11.03
CA THR A 172 -5.96 18.17 10.19
C THR A 172 -4.66 18.84 10.59
N ARG A 173 -3.72 19.03 9.65
CA ARG A 173 -2.64 19.98 9.93
C ARG A 173 -3.33 21.33 10.09
N GLU A 174 -3.36 21.86 11.32
CA GLU A 174 -3.62 23.28 11.53
C GLU A 174 -2.65 24.04 10.62
N ILE A 175 -3.21 25.04 9.92
CA ILE A 175 -2.56 26.05 9.09
C ILE A 175 -1.04 25.84 8.96
N LEU A 176 -0.59 25.38 7.80
CA LEU A 176 0.82 25.49 7.45
C LEU A 176 1.15 26.98 7.36
N GLU A 177 1.65 27.56 8.45
CA GLU A 177 2.21 28.91 8.43
C GLU A 177 3.51 28.86 7.64
N PHE A 178 3.55 29.63 6.55
CA PHE A 178 4.78 29.93 5.85
C PHE A 178 5.63 30.82 6.76
N ILE A 179 6.60 30.22 7.44
CA ILE A 179 7.68 30.97 8.07
C ILE A 179 8.60 31.38 6.92
N ALA A 180 8.62 32.67 6.60
CA ALA A 180 9.61 33.21 5.67
C ALA A 180 10.99 33.07 6.31
N ASP A 181 11.94 32.45 5.59
CA ASP A 181 13.35 32.55 5.94
C ASP A 181 13.81 34.00 5.70
N GLU A 182 14.51 34.58 6.67
CA GLU A 182 15.20 35.89 6.55
C GLU A 182 16.28 35.87 5.46
#